data_AF-A0A328P541-F1
#
_entry.id   AF-A0A328P541-F1
#
_cell.length_a   1.000
_cell.length_b   1.000
_cell.length_c   1.000
_cell.angle_alpha   90.00
_cell.angle_beta   90.00
_cell.angle_gamma   90.00
#
_symmetry.space_group_name_H-M   'P 1'
#
loop_
_entity.id
_entity.type
_entity.pdbx_description
1 polymer ?
#
loop_
_entity_poly.entity_id
_entity_poly.type
_entity_poly.pdbx_seq_one_letter_code
_entity_poly.pdbx_strand_id
1 'polypeptide(L)'
;MACWLERGQIGARQAAFAARSALAGLDATERGRLARWLAWLAVAAQSRSEESPLGRVRRLDANLHQTVEDALARLPADILGAPFQVHRRSA
;
A
#
# COMPACT_ATOMS: atom_id res chain seq x y z
N MET A 1 33.95 9.20 -0.13
CA MET A 1 33.19 8.06 0.43
C MET A 1 31.70 8.41 0.48
N ALA A 2 30.95 8.21 -0.62
CA ALA A 2 29.48 8.37 -0.63
C ALA A 2 28.77 7.55 -1.74
N CYS A 3 29.43 6.52 -2.30
CA CYS A 3 28.88 5.75 -3.44
C CYS A 3 27.64 4.90 -3.06
N TRP A 4 27.32 4.75 -1.77
CA TRP A 4 26.13 4.05 -1.29
C TRP A 4 24.87 4.93 -1.32
N LEU A 5 25.01 6.25 -1.11
CA LEU A 5 23.91 7.21 -1.17
C LEU A 5 23.47 7.51 -2.61
N GLU A 6 24.43 7.59 -3.52
CA GLU A 6 24.15 7.79 -4.96
C GLU A 6 23.45 6.59 -5.58
N ARG A 7 23.89 5.36 -5.24
CA ARG A 7 23.17 4.13 -5.62
C ARG A 7 21.78 4.04 -5.00
N GLY A 8 21.61 4.51 -3.76
CA GLY A 8 20.31 4.54 -3.09
C GLY A 8 19.30 5.46 -3.78
N GLN A 9 19.70 6.67 -4.16
CA GLN A 9 18.80 7.64 -4.78
C GLN A 9 18.49 7.33 -6.25
N ILE A 10 19.49 6.92 -7.03
CA ILE A 10 19.29 6.51 -8.44
C ILE A 10 18.46 5.23 -8.49
N GLY A 11 18.76 4.25 -7.63
CA GLY A 11 17.99 3.02 -7.52
C GLY A 11 16.55 3.25 -7.08
N ALA A 12 16.32 4.14 -6.09
CA ALA A 12 14.98 4.50 -5.65
C ALA A 12 14.18 5.20 -6.75
N ARG A 13 14.82 6.09 -7.54
CA ARG A 13 14.18 6.72 -8.69
C ARG A 13 13.81 5.71 -9.77
N GLN A 14 14.72 4.80 -10.10
CA GLN A 14 14.48 3.77 -11.11
C GLN A 14 13.37 2.81 -10.68
N ALA A 15 13.35 2.40 -9.40
CA ALA A 15 12.28 1.58 -8.83
C ALA A 15 10.93 2.31 -8.86
N ALA A 16 10.91 3.60 -8.50
CA ALA A 16 9.69 4.41 -8.56
C ALA A 16 9.20 4.61 -9.99
N PHE A 17 10.11 4.78 -10.96
CA PHE A 17 9.76 4.84 -12.39
C PHE A 17 9.17 3.51 -12.87
N ALA A 18 9.84 2.39 -12.59
CA ALA A 18 9.36 1.05 -12.95
C ALA A 18 7.97 0.78 -12.36
N ALA A 19 7.76 1.15 -11.09
CA ALA A 19 6.45 1.02 -10.44
C ALA A 19 5.37 1.89 -11.13
N ARG A 20 5.67 3.15 -11.48
CA ARG A 20 4.72 4.00 -12.23
C ARG A 20 4.41 3.44 -13.62
N SER A 21 5.41 2.92 -14.33
CA SER A 21 5.22 2.31 -15.64
C SER A 21 4.36 1.05 -15.56
N ALA A 22 4.57 0.21 -14.54
CA ALA A 22 3.72 -0.95 -14.29
C ALA A 22 2.27 -0.54 -13.97
N LEU A 23 2.07 0.48 -13.13
CA LEU A 23 0.75 1.03 -12.81
C LEU A 23 0.03 1.58 -14.05
N ALA A 24 0.76 2.20 -14.98
CA ALA A 24 0.19 2.73 -16.22
C ALA A 24 -0.39 1.63 -17.12
N GLY A 25 0.14 0.41 -17.06
CA GLY A 25 -0.35 -0.74 -17.81
C GLY A 25 -1.56 -1.45 -17.21
N LEU A 26 -1.93 -1.14 -15.96
CA LEU A 26 -3.04 -1.80 -15.28
C LEU A 26 -4.39 -1.29 -15.76
N ASP A 27 -5.32 -2.21 -15.99
CA ASP A 27 -6.71 -1.88 -16.27
C ASP A 27 -7.47 -1.38 -15.02
N ALA A 28 -8.70 -0.88 -15.20
CA ALA A 28 -9.51 -0.34 -14.12
C ALA A 28 -9.85 -1.38 -13.02
N THR A 29 -10.01 -2.65 -13.40
CA THR A 29 -10.34 -3.74 -12.49
C THR A 29 -9.12 -4.14 -11.66
N GLU A 30 -7.95 -4.26 -12.30
CA GLU A 30 -6.66 -4.54 -11.66
C GLU A 30 -6.29 -3.41 -10.69
N ARG A 31 -6.44 -2.15 -11.11
CA ARG A 31 -6.27 -0.98 -10.23
C ARG A 31 -7.21 -1.03 -9.03
N GLY A 32 -8.47 -1.38 -9.24
CA GLY A 32 -9.45 -1.53 -8.15
C GLY A 32 -9.07 -2.63 -7.15
N ARG A 33 -8.60 -3.79 -7.64
CA ARG A 33 -8.12 -4.89 -6.78
C ARG A 33 -6.87 -4.47 -6.00
N LEU A 34 -5.91 -3.83 -6.66
CA LEU A 34 -4.69 -3.33 -6.02
C LEU A 34 -5.02 -2.29 -4.94
N ALA A 35 -5.93 -1.35 -5.23
CA ALA A 35 -6.36 -0.35 -4.27
C ALA A 35 -7.02 -0.97 -3.04
N ARG A 36 -7.90 -1.97 -3.23
CA ARG A 36 -8.52 -2.71 -2.13
C ARG A 36 -7.51 -3.49 -1.29
N TRP A 37 -6.51 -4.09 -1.91
CA TRP A 37 -5.43 -4.77 -1.19
C TRP A 37 -4.59 -3.78 -0.37
N LEU A 38 -4.22 -2.63 -0.95
CA LEU A 38 -3.50 -1.57 -0.24
C LEU A 38 -4.31 -0.98 0.93
N ALA A 39 -5.63 -0.84 0.78
CA ALA A 39 -6.53 -0.43 1.84
C ALA A 39 -6.46 -1.40 3.03
N TRP A 40 -6.51 -2.72 2.77
CA TRP A 40 -6.34 -3.73 3.82
C TRP A 40 -4.96 -3.70 4.48
N LEU A 41 -3.89 -3.41 3.72
CA LEU A 41 -2.56 -3.24 4.31
C LEU A 41 -2.49 -2.02 5.24
N ALA A 42 -3.15 -0.91 4.88
CA ALA A 42 -3.20 0.27 5.74
C ALA A 42 -3.95 -0.03 7.06
N VAL A 43 -5.06 -0.76 6.99
CA VAL A 43 -5.78 -1.24 8.19
C VAL A 43 -4.90 -2.14 9.05
N ALA A 44 -4.20 -3.11 8.43
CA ALA A 44 -3.33 -4.03 9.15
C ALA A 44 -2.11 -3.33 9.77
N ALA A 45 -1.57 -2.29 9.13
CA ALA A 45 -0.52 -1.45 9.70
C ALA A 45 -1.06 -0.66 10.91
N GLN A 46 -2.25 -0.07 10.79
CA GLN A 46 -2.90 0.65 11.88
C GLN A 46 -3.17 -0.27 13.08
N SER A 47 -3.60 -1.51 12.85
CA SER A 47 -3.84 -2.48 13.92
C SER A 47 -2.57 -2.95 14.64
N ARG A 48 -1.40 -2.81 14.00
CA ARG A 48 -0.07 -3.10 14.58
C ARG A 48 0.67 -1.85 15.06
N SER A 49 0.05 -0.67 15.00
CA SER A 49 0.70 0.62 15.27
C SER A 49 1.95 0.87 14.41
N GLU A 50 1.95 0.37 13.17
CA GLU A 50 3.01 0.54 12.18
C GLU A 50 2.77 1.76 11.28
N GLU A 51 3.81 2.24 10.60
CA GLU A 51 3.70 3.32 9.62
C GLU A 51 2.80 2.91 8.44
N SER A 52 1.79 3.74 8.16
CA SER A 52 0.86 3.49 7.06
C SER A 52 1.55 3.62 5.68
N PRO A 53 1.27 2.70 4.74
CA PRO A 53 1.83 2.77 3.39
C PRO A 53 1.27 3.93 2.56
N LEU A 54 0.16 4.56 2.98
CA LEU A 54 -0.54 5.59 2.21
C LEU A 54 0.34 6.79 1.85
N GLY A 55 1.22 7.22 2.75
CA GLY A 55 2.14 8.31 2.48
C GLY A 55 3.11 8.01 1.33
N ARG A 56 3.52 6.75 1.18
CA ARG A 56 4.38 6.29 0.08
C ARG A 56 3.59 6.13 -1.21
N VAL A 57 2.36 5.61 -1.13
CA VAL A 57 1.45 5.50 -2.28
C VAL A 57 1.15 6.88 -2.87
N ARG A 58 0.85 7.89 -2.03
CA ARG A 58 0.61 9.27 -2.47
C ARG A 58 1.78 9.87 -3.24
N ARG A 59 3.02 9.60 -2.81
CA ARG A 59 4.24 10.06 -3.51
C ARG A 59 4.48 9.30 -4.80
N LEU A 60 4.06 8.04 -4.87
CA LEU A 60 4.18 7.22 -6.06
C LEU A 60 3.18 7.67 -7.14
N ASP A 61 1.89 7.67 -6.82
CA ASP A 61 0.81 8.00 -7.74
C ASP A 61 -0.41 8.54 -6.98
N ALA A 62 -0.85 9.74 -7.34
CA ALA A 62 -1.95 10.43 -6.66
C ALA A 62 -3.33 9.82 -6.97
N ASN A 63 -3.52 9.28 -8.18
CA ASN A 63 -4.79 8.68 -8.59
C ASN A 63 -5.00 7.33 -7.90
N LEU A 64 -3.93 6.52 -7.84
CA LEU A 64 -3.93 5.29 -7.05
C LEU A 64 -4.22 5.59 -5.58
N HIS A 65 -3.58 6.62 -5.01
CA HIS A 65 -3.86 7.01 -3.63
C HIS A 65 -5.34 7.36 -3.42
N GLN A 66 -5.95 8.17 -4.30
CA GLN A 66 -7.37 8.47 -4.21
C GLN A 66 -8.23 7.20 -4.28
N THR A 67 -7.90 6.28 -5.18
CA THR A 67 -8.62 5.00 -5.30
C THR A 67 -8.49 4.15 -4.03
N VAL A 68 -7.34 4.20 -3.34
CA VAL A 68 -7.13 3.54 -2.05
C VAL A 68 -7.97 4.18 -0.95
N GLU A 69 -8.04 5.51 -0.88
CA GLU A 69 -8.91 6.23 0.07
C GLU A 69 -10.40 5.88 -0.16
N ASP A 70 -10.83 5.85 -1.42
CA ASP A 70 -12.19 5.45 -1.78
C ASP A 70 -12.47 3.99 -1.38
N ALA A 71 -11.48 3.10 -1.53
CA ALA A 71 -11.59 1.71 -1.11
C ALA A 71 -11.63 1.56 0.41
N LEU A 72 -10.84 2.35 1.15
CA LEU A 72 -10.84 2.43 2.62
C LEU A 72 -12.21 2.85 3.14
N ALA A 73 -12.81 3.89 2.56
CA ALA A 73 -14.13 4.38 2.92
C ALA A 73 -15.26 3.33 2.71
N ARG A 74 -15.01 2.34 1.84
CA ARG A 74 -15.94 1.23 1.54
C ARG A 74 -15.62 -0.05 2.28
N LEU A 75 -14.61 -0.07 3.14
CA LEU A 75 -14.30 -1.27 3.93
C LEU A 75 -15.42 -1.54 4.94
N PRO A 76 -15.72 -2.82 5.24
CA PRO A 76 -16.74 -3.15 6.23
C PRO A 76 -16.29 -2.68 7.62
N ALA A 77 -17.07 -1.81 8.25
CA ALA A 77 -16.78 -1.25 9.57
C ALA A 77 -16.65 -2.34 10.66
N ASP A 78 -17.39 -3.45 10.54
CA ASP A 78 -17.32 -4.57 11.49
C ASP A 78 -15.93 -5.22 11.57
N ILE A 79 -15.13 -5.17 10.51
CA ILE A 79 -13.79 -5.78 10.49
C ILE A 79 -12.75 -4.85 11.11
N LEU A 80 -13.02 -3.54 11.16
CA LEU A 80 -12.13 -2.54 11.77
C LEU A 80 -12.21 -2.56 13.32
N GLY A 81 -13.31 -3.08 13.89
CA GLY A 81 -13.53 -3.19 15.32
C GLY A 81 -13.24 -4.56 15.93
N ALA A 82 -13.10 -5.60 15.12
CA ALA A 82 -12.88 -6.96 15.64
C ALA A 82 -11.40 -7.17 16.01
N PRO A 83 -11.07 -7.47 17.28
CA PRO A 83 -9.75 -7.96 17.61
C PRO A 83 -9.54 -9.26 16.82
N PHE A 84 -8.56 -9.25 15.91
CA PHE A 84 -8.15 -10.43 15.16
C PHE A 84 -7.57 -11.44 16.17
N GLN A 85 -8.44 -12.26 16.75
CA GLN A 85 -8.00 -13.40 17.54
C GLN A 85 -7.38 -14.40 16.57
N VAL A 86 -6.06 -14.29 16.40
CA VAL A 86 -5.24 -15.33 15.81
C VAL A 86 -5.38 -16.54 16.72
N HIS A 87 -6.35 -17.41 16.42
CA HIS A 87 -6.43 -18.73 17.01
C HIS A 87 -5.20 -19.50 16.53
N ARG A 88 -4.11 -19.37 17.29
CA ARG A 88 -2.91 -20.20 17.17
C ARG A 88 -3.34 -21.61 17.52
N ARG A 89 -3.73 -22.40 16.51
CA ARG A 89 -3.85 -23.85 16.63
C ARG A 89 -2.44 -24.38 16.89
N SER A 90 -2.14 -24.64 18.15
CA SER A 90 -1.01 -25.47 18.54
C SER A 90 -1.32 -26.90 18.07
N ALA A 91 -0.41 -27.47 17.28
CA ALA A 91 -0.35 -28.89 16.95
C ALA A 91 0.39 -29.66 18.04
#